data_AF-A0A6A0HBQ9-F1
#
_entry.id   AF-A0A6A0HBQ9-F1
#
_cell.length_a   1.000
_cell.length_b   1.000
_cell.length_c   1.000
_cell.angle_alpha   90.00
_cell.angle_beta   90.00
_cell.angle_gamma   90.00
#
_symmetry.space_group_name_H-M   'P 1'
#
loop_
_entity.id
_entity.type
_entity.pdbx_description
1 polymer ?
#
loop_
_entity_poly.entity_id
_entity_poly.type
_entity_poly.pdbx_seq_one_letter_code
_entity_poly.pdbx_strand_id
1 'polypeptide(L)'
;FWVAYTPCASQYLNSVQLTLEQIDLIKRVIRKYTDFMQLVTNSQEILKVFKQGKMASMVGIEGGHGIGNSLGSLRMMYELGVRYLTLTHTCNTPWATSSIVESSKNNKMDYVGVGLSEFGKKVVLEMNRLGMMVDLSHVSTQTMRDALATTQAPVIFSHSAARAICDNPRNVPDDVLRQI
;
A
#
# COMPACT_ATOMS: atom_id res chain seq x y z
N PHE A 1 -3.98 -6.93 -9.18
CA PHE A 1 -3.22 -7.24 -7.95
C PHE A 1 -4.14 -7.93 -6.97
N TRP A 2 -3.66 -8.99 -6.32
CA TRP A 2 -4.28 -9.58 -5.14
C TRP A 2 -3.82 -8.80 -3.90
N VAL A 3 -4.74 -8.52 -3.00
CA VAL A 3 -4.47 -7.69 -1.83
C VAL A 3 -4.29 -8.57 -0.59
N ALA A 4 -3.11 -8.51 0.01
CA ALA A 4 -2.84 -9.05 1.34
C ALA A 4 -3.24 -8.00 2.39
N TYR A 5 -4.55 -7.93 2.65
CA TYR A 5 -5.13 -7.04 3.66
C TYR A 5 -5.26 -7.73 5.02
N THR A 6 -5.04 -6.97 6.08
CA THR A 6 -5.32 -7.37 7.47
C THR A 6 -6.05 -6.26 8.23
N PRO A 7 -7.01 -6.58 9.12
CA PRO A 7 -7.76 -5.57 9.87
C PRO A 7 -6.87 -4.64 10.69
N CYS A 8 -7.20 -3.35 10.74
CA CYS A 8 -6.50 -2.34 11.53
C CYS A 8 -6.38 -2.70 13.03
N ALA A 9 -7.35 -3.45 13.57
CA ALA A 9 -7.32 -3.93 14.95
C ALA A 9 -6.14 -4.87 15.27
N SER A 10 -5.48 -5.43 14.25
CA SER A 10 -4.28 -6.27 14.40
C SER A 10 -2.97 -5.48 14.54
N GLN A 11 -3.01 -4.15 14.35
CA GLN A 11 -1.84 -3.30 14.54
C GLN A 11 -1.37 -3.35 16.00
N TYR A 12 -0.05 -3.46 16.21
CA TYR A 12 0.60 -3.72 17.51
C TYR A 12 0.29 -5.08 18.14
N LEU A 13 -0.42 -5.96 17.43
CA LEU A 13 -0.67 -7.35 17.82
C LEU A 13 -0.01 -8.30 16.80
N ASN A 14 -0.81 -8.95 15.96
CA ASN A 14 -0.38 -10.00 15.03
C ASN A 14 -0.47 -9.59 13.55
N SER A 15 -0.53 -8.28 13.24
CA SER A 15 -0.59 -7.77 11.86
C SER A 15 0.46 -8.35 10.90
N VAL A 16 1.71 -8.51 11.34
CA VAL A 16 2.78 -9.12 10.52
C VAL A 16 2.49 -10.60 10.23
N GLN A 17 2.09 -11.37 11.24
CA GLN A 17 1.72 -12.78 11.08
C GLN A 17 0.55 -12.92 10.10
N LEU A 18 -0.54 -12.18 10.31
CA LEU A 18 -1.70 -12.21 9.43
C LEU A 18 -1.33 -11.80 8.00
N THR A 19 -0.43 -10.83 7.82
CA THR A 19 0.03 -10.41 6.49
C THR A 19 0.77 -11.55 5.78
N LEU A 20 1.63 -12.29 6.50
CA LEU A 20 2.30 -13.48 5.96
C LEU A 20 1.30 -14.58 5.58
N GLU A 21 0.29 -14.84 6.41
CA GLU A 21 -0.77 -15.81 6.13
C GLU A 21 -1.59 -15.44 4.88
N GLN A 22 -1.88 -14.15 4.69
CA GLN A 22 -2.57 -13.65 3.50
C GLN A 22 -1.71 -13.79 2.23
N ILE A 23 -0.41 -13.50 2.32
CA ILE A 23 0.54 -13.72 1.21
C ILE A 23 0.61 -15.21 0.87
N ASP A 24 0.72 -16.09 1.86
CA ASP A 24 0.70 -17.54 1.66
C ASP A 24 -0.60 -18.01 0.98
N LEU A 25 -1.75 -17.56 1.49
CA LEU A 25 -3.06 -17.89 0.92
C LEU A 25 -3.14 -17.51 -0.56
N ILE A 26 -2.75 -16.28 -0.91
CA ILE A 26 -2.73 -15.81 -2.30
C ILE A 26 -1.84 -16.73 -3.15
N LYS A 27 -0.61 -17.04 -2.68
CA LYS A 27 0.31 -17.92 -3.40
C LYS A 27 -0.23 -19.35 -3.54
N ARG A 28 -0.94 -19.89 -2.54
CA ARG A 28 -1.60 -21.20 -2.62
C ARG A 28 -2.75 -21.20 -3.61
N VAL A 29 -3.58 -20.17 -3.62
CA VAL A 29 -4.67 -20.03 -4.61
C VAL A 29 -4.10 -20.01 -6.03
N ILE A 30 -3.08 -19.18 -6.29
CA ILE A 30 -2.45 -19.10 -7.61
C ILE A 30 -1.84 -20.46 -8.01
N ARG A 31 -1.16 -21.15 -7.08
CA ARG A 31 -0.60 -22.50 -7.33
C ARG A 31 -1.66 -23.57 -7.58
N LYS A 32 -2.87 -23.42 -7.05
CA LYS A 32 -3.98 -24.34 -7.28
C LYS A 32 -4.58 -24.19 -8.68
N TYR A 33 -4.54 -22.99 -9.25
CA TYR A 33 -5.17 -22.65 -10.53
C TYR A 33 -4.14 -22.25 -11.60
N THR A 34 -3.04 -23.01 -11.72
CA THR A 34 -1.91 -22.71 -12.64
C THR A 34 -2.28 -22.69 -14.11
N ASP A 35 -3.38 -23.35 -14.49
CA ASP A 35 -3.89 -23.32 -15.86
C ASP A 35 -4.42 -21.93 -16.23
N PHE A 36 -4.91 -21.18 -15.24
CA PHE A 36 -5.53 -19.87 -15.42
C PHE A 36 -4.70 -18.71 -14.89
N MET A 37 -3.87 -18.94 -13.87
CA MET A 37 -3.14 -17.90 -13.13
C MET A 37 -1.66 -18.20 -13.07
N GLN A 38 -0.84 -17.15 -13.05
CA GLN A 38 0.58 -17.26 -12.77
C GLN A 38 1.03 -16.12 -11.87
N LEU A 39 1.76 -16.45 -10.80
CA LEU A 39 2.39 -15.45 -9.94
C LEU A 39 3.50 -14.78 -10.74
N VAL A 40 3.49 -13.45 -10.77
CA VAL A 40 4.52 -12.64 -11.42
C VAL A 40 4.97 -11.52 -10.50
N THR A 41 6.19 -11.06 -10.71
CA THR A 41 6.84 -10.08 -9.83
C THR A 41 7.50 -8.92 -10.57
N ASN A 42 7.43 -8.91 -11.90
CA ASN A 42 7.92 -7.81 -12.72
C ASN A 42 7.08 -7.64 -13.99
N SER A 43 7.23 -6.50 -14.65
CA SER A 43 6.46 -6.13 -15.85
C SER A 43 6.71 -7.06 -17.04
N GLN A 44 7.93 -7.58 -17.20
CA GLN A 44 8.27 -8.50 -18.30
C GLN A 44 7.53 -9.82 -18.16
N GLU A 45 7.44 -10.36 -16.94
CA GLU A 45 6.64 -11.54 -16.63
C GLU A 45 5.15 -11.32 -16.87
N ILE A 46 4.60 -10.15 -16.52
CA ILE A 46 3.19 -9.81 -16.83
C ILE A 46 2.95 -9.94 -18.34
N LEU A 47 3.79 -9.30 -19.16
CA LEU A 47 3.67 -9.34 -20.62
C LEU A 47 3.80 -10.76 -21.18
N LYS A 48 4.69 -11.58 -20.62
CA LYS A 48 4.86 -12.99 -21.00
C LYS A 48 3.61 -13.80 -20.68
N VAL A 49 3.04 -13.64 -19.49
CA VAL A 49 1.86 -14.37 -19.02
C VAL A 49 0.61 -13.97 -19.82
N PHE A 50 0.47 -12.69 -20.16
CA PHE A 50 -0.62 -12.23 -21.04
C PHE A 50 -0.57 -12.89 -22.42
N LYS A 51 0.61 -13.02 -23.02
CA LYS A 51 0.78 -13.73 -24.30
C LYS A 51 0.42 -15.22 -24.22
N GLN A 52 0.41 -15.81 -23.02
CA GLN A 52 0.01 -17.19 -22.78
C GLN A 52 -1.49 -17.34 -22.51
N GLY A 53 -2.27 -16.26 -22.55
CA GLY A 53 -3.71 -16.29 -22.25
C GLY A 53 -4.04 -16.51 -20.77
N LYS A 54 -3.07 -16.32 -19.87
CA LYS A 54 -3.23 -16.51 -18.41
C LYS A 54 -3.36 -15.17 -17.69
N MET A 55 -3.92 -15.20 -16.49
CA MET A 55 -4.00 -14.07 -15.57
C MET A 55 -2.68 -13.89 -14.81
N ALA A 56 -1.96 -12.81 -15.13
CA ALA A 56 -0.83 -12.35 -14.35
C ALA A 56 -1.27 -11.90 -12.95
N SER A 57 -0.80 -12.60 -11.93
CA SER A 57 -1.17 -12.39 -10.54
C SER A 57 -0.01 -11.81 -9.76
N MET A 58 -0.19 -10.61 -9.20
CA MET A 58 0.81 -9.92 -8.37
C MET A 58 0.24 -9.68 -6.97
N VAL A 59 1.10 -9.55 -5.96
CA VAL A 59 0.70 -9.32 -4.57
C VAL A 59 1.02 -7.87 -4.16
N GLY A 60 0.07 -7.22 -3.50
CA GLY A 60 0.30 -5.97 -2.78
C GLY A 60 -0.23 -6.06 -1.35
N ILE A 61 0.39 -5.34 -0.43
CA ILE A 61 -0.07 -5.24 0.96
C ILE A 61 -0.89 -3.97 1.12
N GLU A 62 -2.05 -4.08 1.73
CA GLU A 62 -2.91 -2.94 2.05
C GLU A 62 -2.84 -2.62 3.54
N GLY A 63 -2.04 -1.59 3.87
CA GLY A 63 -1.86 -1.08 5.22
C GLY A 63 -0.43 -1.26 5.74
N GLY A 64 0.23 -0.14 6.04
CA GLY A 64 1.59 -0.11 6.57
C GLY A 64 1.77 -0.77 7.94
N HIS A 65 0.68 -1.05 8.67
CA HIS A 65 0.76 -1.87 9.89
C HIS A 65 1.23 -3.30 9.60
N GLY A 66 1.04 -3.81 8.37
CA GLY A 66 1.50 -5.13 7.94
C GLY A 66 3.02 -5.32 7.97
N ILE A 67 3.81 -4.23 8.01
CA ILE A 67 5.29 -4.31 8.16
C ILE A 67 5.75 -4.19 9.62
N GLY A 68 4.85 -3.99 10.58
CA GLY A 68 5.19 -3.94 12.01
C GLY A 68 6.24 -2.88 12.36
N ASN A 69 6.19 -1.71 11.71
CA ASN A 69 7.15 -0.62 11.91
C ASN A 69 8.64 -1.04 11.67
N SER A 70 8.87 -1.95 10.73
CA SER A 70 10.20 -2.52 10.47
C SER A 70 10.56 -2.52 8.97
N LEU A 71 11.68 -1.87 8.63
CA LEU A 71 12.26 -1.96 7.29
C LEU A 71 12.76 -3.38 6.97
N GLY A 72 13.13 -4.16 7.99
CA GLY A 72 13.48 -5.57 7.82
C GLY A 72 12.29 -6.39 7.32
N SER A 73 11.12 -6.21 7.96
CA SER A 73 9.88 -6.85 7.53
C SER A 73 9.49 -6.40 6.12
N LEU A 74 9.59 -5.10 5.80
CA LEU A 74 9.34 -4.58 4.45
C LEU A 74 10.16 -5.32 3.39
N ARG A 75 11.48 -5.48 3.62
CA ARG A 75 12.36 -6.22 2.71
C ARG A 75 11.95 -7.69 2.59
N MET A 76 11.62 -8.35 3.69
CA MET A 76 11.18 -9.75 3.64
C MET A 76 9.85 -9.91 2.88
N MET A 77 8.92 -8.97 3.01
CA MET A 77 7.69 -8.96 2.21
C MET A 77 8.00 -8.83 0.71
N TYR A 78 8.97 -8.00 0.33
CA TYR A 78 9.43 -7.88 -1.05
C TYR A 78 9.99 -9.21 -1.59
N GLU A 79 10.85 -9.89 -0.82
CA GLU A 79 11.39 -11.21 -1.16
C GLU A 79 10.29 -12.27 -1.32
N LEU A 80 9.20 -12.17 -0.55
CA LEU A 80 8.04 -13.06 -0.67
C LEU A 80 7.20 -12.82 -1.93
N GLY A 81 7.47 -11.74 -2.69
CA GLY A 81 6.83 -11.43 -3.97
C GLY A 81 5.91 -10.21 -3.94
N VAL A 82 5.86 -9.45 -2.83
CA VAL A 82 5.05 -8.23 -2.73
C VAL A 82 5.66 -7.12 -3.59
N ARG A 83 4.81 -6.41 -4.34
CA ARG A 83 5.26 -5.36 -5.28
C ARG A 83 4.64 -3.98 -5.08
N TYR A 84 3.68 -3.84 -4.17
CA TYR A 84 3.34 -2.53 -3.61
C TYR A 84 3.01 -2.64 -2.12
N LEU A 85 3.11 -1.52 -1.43
CA LEU A 85 2.56 -1.32 -0.08
C LEU A 85 1.70 -0.05 -0.05
N THR A 86 0.45 -0.19 0.40
CA THR A 86 -0.41 0.95 0.76
C THR A 86 0.03 1.47 2.13
N LEU A 87 0.46 2.74 2.21
CA LEU A 87 1.16 3.26 3.39
C LEU A 87 0.31 3.22 4.68
N THR A 88 -1.01 3.36 4.55
CA THR A 88 -1.98 3.21 5.64
C THR A 88 -3.21 2.45 5.17
N HIS A 89 -4.08 2.05 6.09
CA HIS A 89 -5.48 1.68 5.77
C HIS A 89 -6.41 2.71 6.42
N THR A 90 -7.57 2.33 6.96
CA THR A 90 -8.46 3.19 7.76
C THR A 90 -7.95 3.49 9.17
N CYS A 91 -6.65 3.33 9.41
CA CYS A 91 -5.96 3.61 10.66
C CYS A 91 -4.59 4.22 10.38
N ASN A 92 -4.12 5.09 11.28
CA ASN A 92 -2.77 5.61 11.24
C ASN A 92 -1.77 4.49 11.59
N THR A 93 -0.56 4.60 11.06
CA THR A 93 0.62 3.92 11.58
C THR A 93 1.43 4.90 12.44
N PRO A 94 2.47 4.45 13.20
CA PRO A 94 3.39 5.38 13.87
C PRO A 94 4.11 6.37 12.94
N TRP A 95 4.00 6.21 11.63
CA TRP A 95 4.83 6.90 10.64
C TRP A 95 4.09 7.45 9.42
N ALA A 96 2.78 7.21 9.31
CA ALA A 96 1.92 7.75 8.27
C ALA A 96 0.48 7.95 8.78
N THR A 97 -0.14 9.05 8.38
CA THR A 97 -1.55 9.35 8.72
C THR A 97 -2.52 8.93 7.62
N SER A 98 -3.64 8.34 8.03
CA SER A 98 -4.75 7.88 7.19
C SER A 98 -5.76 9.00 6.93
N SER A 99 -6.44 8.95 5.79
CA SER A 99 -7.57 9.84 5.40
C SER A 99 -8.70 9.89 6.43
N ILE A 100 -8.81 8.91 7.33
CA ILE A 100 -9.83 8.91 8.38
C ILE A 100 -9.72 10.13 9.31
N VAL A 101 -8.53 10.74 9.40
CA VAL A 101 -8.29 11.99 10.13
C VAL A 101 -9.02 13.20 9.55
N GLU A 102 -9.35 13.17 8.26
CA GLU A 102 -10.07 14.24 7.58
C GLU A 102 -11.59 14.01 7.57
N SER A 103 -12.06 12.90 8.14
CA SER A 103 -13.48 12.62 8.20
C SER A 103 -14.17 13.46 9.28
N SER A 104 -15.27 14.12 8.91
CA SER A 104 -16.06 14.99 9.80
C SER A 104 -16.63 14.29 11.04
N LYS A 105 -16.63 12.95 11.08
CA LYS A 105 -17.05 12.14 12.22
C LYS A 105 -15.97 12.01 13.31
N ASN A 106 -14.72 12.35 13.01
CA ASN A 106 -13.57 12.16 13.90
C ASN A 106 -12.99 13.48 14.43
N ASN A 107 -13.85 14.47 14.72
CA ASN A 107 -13.52 15.82 15.23
C ASN A 107 -12.66 15.90 16.52
N LYS A 108 -12.12 14.80 17.04
CA LYS A 108 -11.34 14.74 18.29
C LYS A 108 -10.30 13.63 18.29
N MET A 109 -9.27 13.74 17.47
CA MET A 109 -8.04 13.01 17.72
C MET A 109 -6.90 14.02 17.78
N ASP A 110 -6.37 14.24 18.99
CA ASP A 110 -5.19 15.04 19.23
C ASP A 110 -4.06 14.56 18.33
N TYR A 111 -3.72 15.38 17.33
CA TYR A 111 -2.80 15.04 16.26
C TYR A 111 -1.36 15.03 16.77
N VAL A 112 -0.88 13.86 17.17
CA VAL A 112 0.57 13.64 17.28
C VAL A 112 1.09 13.30 15.88
N GLY A 113 1.39 14.34 15.09
CA GLY A 113 2.00 14.22 13.76
C GLY A 113 0.98 14.11 12.62
N VAL A 114 1.07 15.02 11.65
CA VAL A 114 0.26 15.02 10.42
C VAL A 114 1.18 14.63 9.26
N GLY A 115 0.75 13.71 8.39
CA GLY A 115 1.53 13.30 7.22
C GLY A 115 2.48 12.13 7.45
N LEU A 116 3.70 12.20 6.89
CA LEU A 116 4.78 11.23 7.10
C LEU A 116 5.77 11.69 8.18
N SER A 117 6.16 10.78 9.07
CA SER A 117 7.30 11.01 9.97
C SER A 117 8.63 10.82 9.24
N GLU A 118 9.76 11.17 9.89
CA GLU A 118 11.10 10.89 9.36
C GLU A 118 11.34 9.39 9.10
N PHE A 119 10.74 8.51 9.92
CA PHE A 119 10.76 7.08 9.64
C PHE A 119 9.88 6.74 8.43
N GLY A 120 8.71 7.36 8.28
CA GLY A 120 7.83 7.17 7.12
C GLY A 120 8.51 7.57 5.81
N LYS A 121 9.28 8.66 5.81
CA LYS A 121 10.12 9.05 4.67
C LYS A 121 11.15 7.98 4.33
N LYS A 122 11.81 7.39 5.34
CA LYS A 122 12.74 6.26 5.14
C LYS A 122 12.04 5.01 4.59
N VAL A 123 10.78 4.75 4.98
CA VAL A 123 9.97 3.67 4.39
C VAL A 123 9.76 3.91 2.90
N VAL A 124 9.32 5.10 2.50
CA VAL A 124 9.14 5.48 1.08
C VAL A 124 10.44 5.31 0.28
N LEU A 125 11.57 5.79 0.82
CA LEU A 125 12.87 5.67 0.17
C LEU A 125 13.35 4.21 0.05
N GLU A 126 13.10 3.38 1.06
CA GLU A 126 13.43 1.94 0.99
C GLU A 126 12.55 1.23 -0.05
N MET A 127 11.28 1.61 -0.18
CA MET A 127 10.41 1.09 -1.24
C MET A 127 10.94 1.47 -2.63
N ASN A 128 11.38 2.72 -2.83
CA ASN A 128 12.03 3.13 -4.07
C ASN A 128 13.30 2.31 -4.35
N ARG A 129 14.16 2.11 -3.34
CA ARG A 129 15.39 1.31 -3.46
C ARG A 129 15.12 -0.15 -3.85
N LEU A 130 14.06 -0.74 -3.31
CA LEU A 130 13.66 -2.11 -3.62
C LEU A 130 13.01 -2.25 -5.00
N GLY A 131 12.46 -1.18 -5.57
CA GLY A 131 11.55 -1.26 -6.72
C GLY A 131 10.14 -1.71 -6.31
N MET A 132 9.72 -1.42 -5.07
CA MET A 132 8.36 -1.61 -4.59
C MET A 132 7.54 -0.33 -4.82
N MET A 133 6.36 -0.45 -5.41
CA MET A 133 5.48 0.70 -5.65
C MET A 133 4.90 1.24 -4.34
N VAL A 134 4.89 2.56 -4.21
CA VAL A 134 4.25 3.29 -3.11
C VAL A 134 2.79 3.53 -3.47
N ASP A 135 1.86 2.95 -2.70
CA ASP A 135 0.43 3.17 -2.87
C ASP A 135 -0.11 4.17 -1.84
N LEU A 136 -0.72 5.24 -2.35
CA LEU A 136 -1.27 6.36 -1.60
C LEU A 136 -2.79 6.27 -1.39
N SER A 137 -3.41 5.16 -1.77
CA SER A 137 -4.78 4.89 -1.34
C SER A 137 -4.86 4.89 0.20
N HIS A 138 -6.01 5.28 0.76
CA HIS A 138 -6.28 5.42 2.20
C HIS A 138 -5.53 6.53 2.95
N VAL A 139 -4.43 7.07 2.45
CA VAL A 139 -3.62 8.04 3.21
C VAL A 139 -4.30 9.41 3.30
N SER A 140 -3.93 10.21 4.29
CA SER A 140 -4.38 11.60 4.39
C SER A 140 -3.78 12.45 3.27
N THR A 141 -4.41 13.57 2.94
CA THR A 141 -3.91 14.53 1.96
C THR A 141 -2.50 15.01 2.30
N GLN A 142 -2.18 15.21 3.58
CA GLN A 142 -0.82 15.58 3.97
C GLN A 142 0.16 14.44 3.71
N THR A 143 -0.20 13.19 4.02
CA THR A 143 0.64 12.02 3.69
C THR A 143 0.83 11.89 2.17
N MET A 144 -0.18 12.21 1.35
CA MET A 144 -0.04 12.23 -0.12
C MET A 144 1.06 13.21 -0.54
N ARG A 145 1.00 14.45 -0.04
CA ARG A 145 1.98 15.51 -0.36
C ARG A 145 3.39 15.15 0.13
N ASP A 146 3.51 14.65 1.36
CA ASP A 146 4.82 14.28 1.92
C ASP A 146 5.45 13.12 1.15
N ALA A 147 4.64 12.12 0.74
CA ALA A 147 5.12 11.00 -0.05
C ALA A 147 5.56 11.45 -1.46
N LEU A 148 4.79 12.31 -2.11
CA LEU A 148 5.15 12.89 -3.42
C LEU A 148 6.42 13.75 -3.35
N ALA A 149 6.63 14.48 -2.25
CA ALA A 149 7.85 15.23 -2.01
C ALA A 149 9.07 14.35 -1.68
N THR A 150 8.85 13.12 -1.20
CA THR A 150 9.93 12.20 -0.76
C THR A 150 10.32 11.19 -1.82
N THR A 151 9.35 10.69 -2.59
CA THR A 151 9.54 9.57 -3.53
C THR A 151 10.51 9.93 -4.66
N GLN A 152 11.30 8.95 -5.07
CA GLN A 152 12.21 9.03 -6.24
C GLN A 152 11.68 8.29 -7.47
N ALA A 153 10.49 7.69 -7.36
CA ALA A 153 9.82 6.97 -8.44
C ALA A 153 8.31 7.31 -8.45
N PRO A 154 7.61 7.10 -9.57
CA PRO A 154 6.16 7.26 -9.61
C PRO A 154 5.45 6.45 -8.53
N VAL A 155 4.42 7.06 -7.94
CA VAL A 155 3.53 6.43 -6.96
C VAL A 155 2.26 5.95 -7.66
N ILE A 156 1.43 5.21 -6.93
CA ILE A 156 0.10 4.80 -7.41
C ILE A 156 -0.98 5.20 -6.40
N PHE A 157 -2.20 5.36 -6.90
CA PHE A 157 -3.42 5.23 -6.10
C PHE A 157 -4.13 3.97 -6.60
N SER A 158 -3.89 2.83 -5.95
CA SER A 158 -4.43 1.54 -6.40
C SER A 158 -5.96 1.51 -6.46
N HIS A 159 -6.64 2.26 -5.59
CA HIS A 159 -8.10 2.38 -5.56
C HIS A 159 -8.54 3.68 -4.85
N SER A 160 -8.56 4.79 -5.59
CA SER A 160 -9.12 6.07 -5.14
C SER A 160 -9.83 6.75 -6.33
N ALA A 161 -10.76 7.67 -6.06
CA ALA A 161 -11.45 8.45 -7.09
C ALA A 161 -11.10 9.95 -6.99
N ALA A 162 -11.70 10.79 -7.84
CA ALA A 162 -11.47 12.24 -7.83
C ALA A 162 -12.33 12.94 -6.78
N ARG A 163 -11.72 13.75 -5.91
CA ARG A 163 -12.42 14.42 -4.80
C ARG A 163 -13.36 15.53 -5.28
N ALA A 164 -13.03 16.18 -6.39
CA ALA A 164 -13.90 17.19 -7.01
C ALA A 164 -15.26 16.62 -7.48
N ILE A 165 -15.34 15.30 -7.75
CA ILE A 165 -16.59 14.63 -8.16
C ILE A 165 -17.39 14.15 -6.95
N CYS A 166 -16.69 13.65 -5.93
CA CYS A 166 -17.30 13.17 -4.69
C CYS A 166 -16.40 13.58 -3.52
N ASP A 167 -16.87 14.52 -2.70
CA ASP A 167 -16.10 15.03 -1.56
C ASP A 167 -16.05 13.99 -0.43
N ASN A 168 -15.11 13.07 -0.56
CA ASN A 168 -14.81 12.02 0.40
C ASN A 168 -13.30 12.06 0.68
N PRO A 169 -12.85 12.00 1.96
CA PRO A 169 -11.43 11.91 2.32
C PRO A 169 -10.63 10.79 1.64
N ARG A 170 -11.30 9.73 1.17
CA ARG A 170 -10.66 8.66 0.41
C ARG A 170 -10.31 9.05 -1.04
N ASN A 171 -10.84 10.16 -1.54
CA ASN A 171 -10.63 10.62 -2.90
C ASN A 171 -9.50 11.64 -2.99
N VAL A 172 -8.84 11.68 -4.15
CA VAL A 172 -7.64 12.47 -4.39
C VAL A 172 -8.05 13.90 -4.79
N PRO A 173 -7.58 14.94 -4.08
CA PRO A 173 -7.87 16.32 -4.45
C PRO A 173 -7.05 16.78 -5.66
N ASP A 174 -7.56 17.78 -6.38
CA ASP A 174 -6.97 18.23 -7.65
C ASP A 174 -5.55 18.77 -7.54
N ASP A 175 -5.14 19.32 -6.39
CA ASP A 175 -3.77 19.77 -6.15
C ASP A 175 -2.78 18.59 -6.10
N VAL A 176 -3.21 17.44 -5.61
CA VAL A 176 -2.44 16.18 -5.62
C VAL A 176 -2.50 15.53 -7.01
N LEU A 177 -3.66 15.54 -7.69
CA LEU A 177 -3.78 15.01 -9.05
C LEU A 177 -2.90 15.73 -10.07
N ARG A 178 -2.56 17.01 -9.86
CA ARG A 178 -1.63 17.76 -10.74
C ARG A 178 -0.15 17.41 -10.54
N GLN A 179 0.19 16.68 -9.48
CA GLN A 179 1.57 16.30 -9.15
C GLN A 179 1.94 14.88 -9.61
N ILE A 180 0.95 14.10 -10.05
CA ILE A 180 1.11 12.72 -10.55
C ILE A 180 1.09 12.69 -12.08
#